data_AF-W1P119-F1
#
_entry.id   AF-W1P119-F1
#
_cell.length_a   1.000
_cell.length_b   1.000
_cell.length_c   1.000
_cell.angle_alpha   90.00
_cell.angle_beta   90.00
_cell.angle_gamma   90.00
#
_symmetry.space_group_name_H-M   'P 1'
#
loop_
_entity.id
_entity.type
_entity.pdbx_description
1 polymer ?
#
loop_
_entity_poly.entity_id
_entity_poly.type
_entity_poly.pdbx_seq_one_letter_code
_entity_poly.pdbx_strand_id
1 'polypeptide(L)'
;MGEDRENSNTRSSKRTQRWAMMVAGIWIQCASGSSYTFSIYSSSIKSALSYDQSTLDTIASAKDVGANLGVLSGILYSAVPGSPWLVHVAGAVQCFVGYLMLWLCVTGRVETPAVWQMCVYMFLASHAQTFFNTANVVTAVRNFPKRRGTAVGLMKGFLGLSGAILIQVYETIFRGQPTSYILLLAILPTVVSLLLMYFIKVDPKIEPDEKTYLNYFSLIAMILAGYLVVIIIWENIQTPGSIAYIVTFLILLLTLLSPLSVALRAQSKTSWLASQSPNIDDTTLMDDDGHVCTTKGEELYSRDSDGTDYHQISIDDDMKPSQREDNLTVLQAMLTWDFWLLFTAMACGMGSGLATINNMSQLGESLGYTTTEISTLVSLWSIWNFLGRFGAGYVSEYFLHRAGYARPLFMVITMAAMAIGHGVISSGFRGALYVGSILVGVCYGSQWSLMPTISSEIFGLRNLGTLFNTISIASPIGSYILSVWVVGYIYDLEASDKESCSGTHCFMVSFLIMASAALIGCLVASVLYFRTRRFYQEVVYIRVRSAQM
;
A
#
# COMPACT_ATOMS: atom_id res chain seq x y z
N MET A 1 42.65 9.20 -18.45
CA MET A 1 41.93 10.47 -18.18
C MET A 1 40.52 10.53 -18.79
N GLY A 2 40.28 10.04 -20.02
CA GLY A 2 38.92 9.89 -20.57
C GLY A 2 38.15 8.68 -20.00
N GLU A 3 38.82 7.52 -19.95
CA GLU A 3 38.26 6.26 -19.44
C GLU A 3 37.89 6.30 -17.94
N ASP A 4 38.70 6.97 -17.11
CA ASP A 4 38.45 7.10 -15.66
C ASP A 4 37.26 8.01 -15.33
N ARG A 5 37.00 9.02 -16.18
CA ARG A 5 35.80 9.88 -16.08
C ARG A 5 34.54 9.14 -16.53
N GLU A 6 34.65 8.28 -17.53
CA GLU A 6 33.53 7.47 -18.01
C GLU A 6 33.16 6.34 -17.04
N ASN A 7 34.17 5.71 -16.42
CA ASN A 7 33.99 4.71 -15.35
C ASN A 7 33.47 5.32 -14.03
N SER A 8 33.86 6.55 -13.67
CA SER A 8 33.33 7.23 -12.49
C SER A 8 31.90 7.73 -12.69
N ASN A 9 31.54 8.22 -13.90
CA ASN A 9 30.16 8.58 -14.25
C ASN A 9 29.22 7.37 -14.31
N THR A 10 29.66 6.23 -14.84
CA THR A 10 28.86 4.99 -14.84
C THR A 10 28.75 4.34 -13.45
N ARG A 11 29.79 4.43 -12.60
CA ARG A 11 29.70 4.02 -11.18
C ARG A 11 28.81 4.94 -10.34
N SER A 12 28.84 6.25 -10.58
CA SER A 12 27.94 7.26 -9.99
C SER A 12 26.47 7.02 -10.40
N SER A 13 26.23 6.77 -11.69
CA SER A 13 24.91 6.43 -12.25
C SER A 13 24.29 5.18 -11.60
N LYS A 14 25.10 4.15 -11.34
CA LYS A 14 24.67 2.90 -10.67
C LYS A 14 24.47 3.01 -9.15
N ARG A 15 24.89 4.10 -8.49
CA ARG A 15 24.77 4.29 -7.02
C ARG A 15 23.46 4.98 -6.60
N THR A 16 22.68 5.50 -7.56
CA THR A 16 21.57 6.43 -7.28
C THR A 16 20.18 5.83 -7.53
N GLN A 17 20.11 4.53 -7.81
CA GLN A 17 18.91 3.94 -8.42
C GLN A 17 17.75 3.73 -7.43
N ARG A 18 18.04 3.52 -6.13
CA ARG A 18 16.99 3.26 -5.12
C ARG A 18 16.09 4.46 -4.81
N TRP A 19 16.66 5.67 -4.79
CA TRP A 19 15.92 6.88 -4.46
C TRP A 19 15.08 7.33 -5.66
N ALA A 20 15.60 7.16 -6.87
CA ALA A 20 14.82 7.25 -8.10
C ALA A 20 13.68 6.21 -8.12
N MET A 21 13.93 4.97 -7.71
CA MET A 21 12.89 3.93 -7.56
C MET A 21 11.81 4.38 -6.57
N MET A 22 12.17 4.93 -5.41
CA MET A 22 11.20 5.44 -4.44
C MET A 22 10.31 6.54 -5.04
N VAL A 23 10.90 7.53 -5.71
CA VAL A 23 10.15 8.63 -6.36
C VAL A 23 9.23 8.11 -7.46
N ALA A 24 9.76 7.25 -8.35
CA ALA A 24 8.98 6.62 -9.41
C ALA A 24 7.81 5.80 -8.85
N GLY A 25 8.07 5.00 -7.80
CA GLY A 25 7.06 4.23 -7.10
C GLY A 25 5.98 5.12 -6.49
N ILE A 26 6.35 6.22 -5.84
CA ILE A 26 5.41 7.22 -5.30
C ILE A 26 4.49 7.74 -6.40
N TRP A 27 5.04 8.20 -7.53
CA TRP A 27 4.25 8.77 -8.62
C TRP A 27 3.33 7.75 -9.29
N ILE A 28 3.80 6.52 -9.50
CA ILE A 28 2.93 5.43 -9.98
C ILE A 28 1.79 5.19 -8.99
N GLN A 29 2.08 5.11 -7.69
CA GLN A 29 1.05 4.87 -6.67
C GLN A 29 0.03 6.02 -6.59
N CYS A 30 0.45 7.27 -6.77
CA CYS A 30 -0.46 8.44 -6.84
C CYS A 30 -1.48 8.36 -7.97
N ALA A 31 -1.17 7.66 -9.06
CA ALA A 31 -2.09 7.47 -10.20
C ALA A 31 -2.88 6.15 -10.12
N SER A 32 -2.53 5.23 -9.22
CA SER A 32 -3.00 3.83 -9.28
C SER A 32 -4.32 3.53 -8.57
N GLY A 33 -4.88 4.44 -7.76
CA GLY A 33 -6.14 4.19 -7.02
C GLY A 33 -7.39 4.72 -7.68
N SER A 34 -7.50 4.54 -8.99
CA SER A 34 -8.68 4.86 -9.79
C SER A 34 -9.94 4.07 -9.37
N SER A 35 -9.79 2.95 -8.65
CA SER A 35 -10.91 2.22 -8.05
C SER A 35 -11.54 2.97 -6.87
N TYR A 36 -10.80 3.84 -6.18
CA TYR A 36 -11.35 4.64 -5.07
C TYR A 36 -12.22 5.80 -5.55
N THR A 37 -12.13 6.16 -6.84
CA THR A 37 -12.93 7.24 -7.44
C THR A 37 -14.18 6.72 -8.17
N PHE A 38 -14.58 5.48 -7.90
CA PHE A 38 -15.79 4.87 -8.49
C PHE A 38 -17.05 5.72 -8.30
N SER A 39 -17.18 6.42 -7.17
CA SER A 39 -18.29 7.33 -6.90
C SER A 39 -18.42 8.47 -7.93
N ILE A 40 -17.32 8.89 -8.58
CA ILE A 40 -17.35 9.96 -9.60
C ILE A 40 -18.06 9.49 -10.87
N TYR A 41 -17.78 8.27 -11.34
CA TYR A 41 -18.20 7.82 -12.67
C TYR A 41 -19.25 6.70 -12.66
N SER A 42 -19.52 6.07 -11.50
CA SER A 42 -20.51 5.01 -11.36
C SER A 42 -21.93 5.46 -11.76
N SER A 43 -22.31 6.69 -11.42
CA SER A 43 -23.58 7.28 -11.84
C SER A 43 -23.71 7.42 -13.35
N SER A 44 -22.60 7.66 -14.05
CA SER A 44 -22.55 7.75 -15.51
C SER A 44 -22.65 6.38 -16.18
N ILE A 45 -22.06 5.35 -15.57
CA ILE A 45 -22.26 3.97 -16.01
C ILE A 45 -23.74 3.60 -15.87
N LYS A 46 -24.33 3.90 -14.70
CA LYS A 46 -25.73 3.62 -14.40
C LYS A 46 -26.68 4.27 -15.40
N SER A 47 -26.51 5.56 -15.65
CA SER A 47 -27.39 6.31 -16.54
C SER A 47 -27.20 5.97 -18.02
N ALA A 48 -25.95 5.83 -18.49
CA ALA A 48 -25.67 5.55 -19.90
C ALA A 48 -26.15 4.16 -20.35
N LEU A 49 -26.10 3.17 -19.45
CA LEU A 49 -26.47 1.78 -19.76
C LEU A 49 -27.84 1.37 -19.21
N SER A 50 -28.58 2.32 -18.60
CA SER A 50 -29.89 2.07 -17.97
C SER A 50 -29.86 0.93 -16.93
N TYR A 51 -28.80 0.88 -16.13
CA TYR A 51 -28.65 -0.12 -15.06
C TYR A 51 -29.39 0.30 -13.79
N ASP A 52 -29.89 -0.69 -13.05
CA ASP A 52 -30.41 -0.51 -11.71
C ASP A 52 -29.28 -0.49 -10.66
N GLN A 53 -29.64 -0.27 -9.40
CA GLN A 53 -28.64 -0.21 -8.32
C GLN A 53 -27.97 -1.57 -8.09
N SER A 54 -28.75 -2.67 -8.14
CA SER A 54 -28.24 -4.03 -7.95
C SER A 54 -27.17 -4.41 -8.98
N THR A 55 -27.39 -4.05 -10.25
CA THR A 55 -26.40 -4.26 -11.31
C THR A 55 -25.14 -3.44 -11.06
N LEU A 56 -25.28 -2.19 -10.63
CA LEU A 56 -24.13 -1.33 -10.33
C LEU A 56 -23.32 -1.86 -9.13
N ASP A 57 -23.99 -2.40 -8.10
CA ASP A 57 -23.37 -3.02 -6.93
C ASP A 57 -22.62 -4.32 -7.33
N THR A 58 -23.13 -5.05 -8.31
CA THR A 58 -22.44 -6.21 -8.91
C THR A 58 -21.15 -5.78 -9.62
N ILE A 59 -21.20 -4.68 -10.38
CA ILE A 59 -20.00 -4.10 -11.04
C ILE A 59 -19.00 -3.59 -10.00
N ALA A 60 -19.48 -2.95 -8.92
CA ALA A 60 -18.65 -2.52 -7.80
C ALA A 60 -18.00 -3.70 -7.07
N SER A 61 -18.70 -4.83 -6.96
CA SER A 61 -18.13 -6.07 -6.42
C SER A 61 -17.01 -6.61 -7.31
N ALA A 62 -17.19 -6.60 -8.63
CA ALA A 62 -16.14 -7.00 -9.58
C ALA A 62 -14.90 -6.09 -9.50
N LYS A 63 -15.09 -4.78 -9.32
CA LYS A 63 -14.02 -3.82 -9.00
C LYS A 63 -13.23 -4.27 -7.77
N ASP A 64 -13.92 -4.59 -6.69
CA ASP A 64 -13.27 -4.95 -5.43
C ASP A 64 -12.51 -6.26 -5.53
N VAL A 65 -13.08 -7.28 -6.18
CA VAL A 65 -12.35 -8.51 -6.47
C VAL A 65 -11.10 -8.22 -7.30
N GLY A 66 -11.21 -7.40 -8.35
CA GLY A 66 -10.07 -6.98 -9.16
C GLY A 66 -8.98 -6.28 -8.35
N ALA A 67 -9.34 -5.31 -7.51
CA ALA A 67 -8.40 -4.54 -6.70
C ALA A 67 -7.66 -5.36 -5.63
N ASN A 68 -8.13 -6.58 -5.31
CA ASN A 68 -7.58 -7.43 -4.25
C ASN A 68 -6.96 -8.75 -4.78
N LEU A 69 -7.37 -9.24 -5.96
CA LEU A 69 -6.93 -10.53 -6.51
C LEU A 69 -5.56 -10.46 -7.21
N GLY A 70 -4.51 -10.02 -6.50
CA GLY A 70 -3.21 -9.75 -7.12
C GLY A 70 -2.29 -10.95 -7.35
N VAL A 71 -2.75 -12.20 -7.19
CA VAL A 71 -1.88 -13.40 -7.19
C VAL A 71 -1.06 -13.50 -8.48
N LEU A 72 -1.69 -13.20 -9.63
CA LEU A 72 -1.04 -13.21 -10.93
C LEU A 72 0.12 -12.21 -11.01
N SER A 73 -0.04 -11.02 -10.43
CA SER A 73 1.04 -10.02 -10.38
C SER A 73 2.25 -10.51 -9.58
N GLY A 74 2.01 -11.25 -8.49
CA GLY A 74 3.05 -11.88 -7.69
C GLY A 74 3.79 -12.99 -8.44
N ILE A 75 3.04 -13.89 -9.09
CA ILE A 75 3.60 -14.97 -9.92
C ILE A 75 4.47 -14.37 -11.01
N LEU A 76 3.96 -13.35 -11.73
CA LEU A 76 4.71 -12.69 -12.79
C LEU A 76 5.99 -12.02 -12.28
N TYR A 77 5.93 -11.35 -11.11
CA TYR A 77 7.10 -10.75 -10.48
C TYR A 77 8.17 -11.80 -10.12
N SER A 78 7.75 -12.97 -9.63
CA SER A 78 8.66 -14.06 -9.26
C SER A 78 9.15 -14.88 -10.46
N ALA A 79 8.37 -14.99 -11.53
CA ALA A 79 8.69 -15.78 -12.72
C ALA A 79 9.84 -15.19 -13.55
N VAL A 80 9.99 -13.87 -13.56
CA VAL A 80 11.09 -13.18 -14.28
C VAL A 80 11.90 -12.32 -13.31
N PRO A 81 12.84 -12.91 -12.55
CA PRO A 81 13.67 -12.19 -11.59
C PRO A 81 14.40 -11.00 -12.24
N GLY A 82 14.42 -9.87 -11.55
CA GLY A 82 15.11 -8.67 -12.03
C GLY A 82 14.35 -7.84 -13.06
N SER A 83 13.15 -8.25 -13.46
CA SER A 83 12.32 -7.51 -14.43
C SER A 83 10.96 -7.02 -13.89
N PRO A 84 10.91 -6.17 -12.84
CA PRO A 84 9.64 -5.58 -12.37
C PRO A 84 8.86 -4.82 -13.46
N TRP A 85 9.55 -4.33 -14.49
CA TRP A 85 8.95 -3.63 -15.61
C TRP A 85 7.89 -4.45 -16.36
N LEU A 86 8.06 -5.79 -16.45
CA LEU A 86 7.06 -6.67 -17.08
C LEU A 86 5.73 -6.64 -16.34
N VAL A 87 5.78 -6.58 -15.01
CA VAL A 87 4.58 -6.47 -14.17
C VAL A 87 3.91 -5.12 -14.41
N HIS A 88 4.68 -4.04 -14.56
CA HIS A 88 4.12 -2.73 -14.93
C HIS A 88 3.48 -2.73 -16.31
N VAL A 89 4.11 -3.33 -17.32
CA VAL A 89 3.53 -3.42 -18.68
C VAL A 89 2.22 -4.20 -18.65
N ALA A 90 2.18 -5.35 -17.97
CA ALA A 90 0.96 -6.14 -17.84
C ALA A 90 -0.16 -5.35 -17.13
N GLY A 91 0.17 -4.64 -16.05
CA GLY A 91 -0.77 -3.74 -15.36
C GLY A 91 -1.25 -2.58 -16.25
N ALA A 92 -0.35 -1.96 -17.02
CA ALA A 92 -0.68 -0.85 -17.91
C ALA A 92 -1.64 -1.28 -19.02
N VAL A 93 -1.43 -2.46 -19.61
CA VAL A 93 -2.35 -3.05 -20.60
C VAL A 93 -3.72 -3.30 -19.96
N GLN A 94 -3.78 -3.91 -18.77
CA GLN A 94 -5.05 -4.14 -18.06
C GLN A 94 -5.78 -2.83 -17.74
N CYS A 95 -5.05 -1.80 -17.28
CA CYS A 95 -5.61 -0.50 -16.93
C CYS A 95 -6.22 0.19 -18.15
N PHE A 96 -5.44 0.27 -19.23
CA PHE A 96 -5.87 0.88 -20.49
C PHE A 96 -7.07 0.16 -21.06
N VAL A 97 -7.01 -1.18 -21.22
CA VAL A 97 -8.11 -1.97 -21.78
C VAL A 97 -9.36 -1.87 -20.92
N GLY A 98 -9.24 -2.03 -19.59
CA GLY A 98 -10.39 -1.99 -18.68
C GLY A 98 -11.13 -0.64 -18.75
N TYR A 99 -10.42 0.46 -18.54
CA TYR A 99 -11.05 1.79 -18.55
C TYR A 99 -11.44 2.28 -19.95
N LEU A 100 -10.69 1.95 -21.00
CA LEU A 100 -11.06 2.30 -22.37
C LEU A 100 -12.36 1.61 -22.77
N MET A 101 -12.51 0.32 -22.46
CA MET A 101 -13.75 -0.42 -22.74
C MET A 101 -14.93 0.18 -21.98
N LEU A 102 -14.76 0.50 -20.69
CA LEU A 102 -15.78 1.22 -19.91
C LEU A 102 -16.17 2.55 -20.58
N TRP A 103 -15.19 3.34 -21.03
CA TRP A 103 -15.45 4.60 -21.72
C TRP A 103 -16.18 4.42 -23.05
N LEU A 104 -15.80 3.43 -23.86
CA LEU A 104 -16.47 3.12 -25.13
C LEU A 104 -17.94 2.73 -24.90
N CYS A 105 -18.24 1.93 -23.87
CA CYS A 105 -19.60 1.54 -23.51
C CYS A 105 -20.41 2.74 -23.02
N VAL A 106 -19.88 3.56 -22.10
CA VAL A 106 -20.57 4.74 -21.55
C VAL A 106 -20.81 5.82 -22.61
N THR A 107 -19.96 5.89 -23.65
CA THR A 107 -20.13 6.84 -24.76
C THR A 107 -20.99 6.30 -25.91
N GLY A 108 -21.52 5.08 -25.80
CA GLY A 108 -22.36 4.48 -26.85
C GLY A 108 -21.61 4.19 -28.16
N ARG A 109 -20.27 4.02 -28.11
CA ARG A 109 -19.45 3.70 -29.29
C ARG A 109 -19.41 2.21 -29.62
N VAL A 110 -19.87 1.37 -28.71
CA VAL A 110 -20.03 -0.07 -28.87
C VAL A 110 -21.45 -0.45 -28.44
N GLU A 111 -21.93 -1.59 -28.94
CA GLU A 111 -23.22 -2.14 -28.53
C GLU A 111 -23.30 -2.30 -27.01
N THR A 112 -24.51 -2.19 -26.48
CA THR A 112 -24.77 -2.28 -25.03
C THR A 112 -24.24 -3.61 -24.50
N PRO A 113 -23.22 -3.58 -23.64
CA PRO A 113 -22.60 -4.81 -23.16
C PRO A 113 -23.53 -5.54 -22.19
N ALA A 114 -23.42 -6.86 -22.18
CA ALA A 114 -23.99 -7.67 -21.11
C ALA A 114 -23.32 -7.32 -19.77
N VAL A 115 -24.05 -7.47 -18.66
CA VAL A 115 -23.56 -7.13 -17.31
C VAL A 115 -22.24 -7.83 -16.98
N TRP A 116 -22.08 -9.09 -17.39
CA TRP A 116 -20.83 -9.84 -17.16
C TRP A 116 -19.63 -9.22 -17.89
N GLN A 117 -19.81 -8.61 -19.06
CA GLN A 117 -18.74 -7.92 -19.80
C GLN A 117 -18.31 -6.66 -19.04
N MET A 118 -19.28 -5.89 -18.54
CA MET A 118 -18.99 -4.73 -17.68
C MET A 118 -18.25 -5.13 -16.40
N CYS A 119 -18.61 -6.26 -15.80
CA CYS A 119 -17.89 -6.81 -14.66
C CYS A 119 -16.44 -7.18 -15.02
N VAL A 120 -16.20 -7.78 -16.19
CA VAL A 120 -14.85 -8.10 -16.68
C VAL A 120 -14.03 -6.82 -16.93
N TYR A 121 -14.61 -5.80 -17.58
CA TYR A 121 -13.92 -4.53 -17.83
C TYR A 121 -13.56 -3.84 -16.52
N MET A 122 -14.49 -3.80 -15.57
CA MET A 122 -14.28 -3.19 -14.26
C MET A 122 -13.26 -3.97 -13.41
N PHE A 123 -13.32 -5.31 -13.46
CA PHE A 123 -12.33 -6.19 -12.85
C PHE A 123 -10.95 -5.90 -13.42
N LEU A 124 -10.77 -5.89 -14.75
CA LEU A 124 -9.49 -5.64 -15.41
C LEU A 124 -8.92 -4.25 -15.04
N ALA A 125 -9.77 -3.22 -15.09
CA ALA A 125 -9.40 -1.85 -14.73
C ALA A 125 -8.84 -1.78 -13.28
N SER A 126 -9.51 -2.46 -12.35
CA SER A 126 -9.13 -2.47 -10.93
C SER A 126 -7.97 -3.42 -10.64
N HIS A 127 -7.86 -4.52 -11.39
CA HIS A 127 -6.81 -5.52 -11.24
C HIS A 127 -5.44 -4.98 -11.63
N ALA A 128 -5.37 -4.03 -12.57
CA ALA A 128 -4.15 -3.28 -12.86
C ALA A 128 -3.49 -2.66 -11.61
N GLN A 129 -4.29 -2.19 -10.65
CA GLN A 129 -3.79 -1.67 -9.37
C GLN A 129 -2.91 -2.69 -8.65
N THR A 130 -3.28 -3.97 -8.67
CA THR A 130 -2.51 -5.02 -8.01
C THR A 130 -1.13 -5.20 -8.65
N PHE A 131 -1.02 -5.04 -9.97
CA PHE A 131 0.23 -5.14 -10.71
C PHE A 131 1.17 -3.99 -10.35
N PHE A 132 0.69 -2.75 -10.42
CA PHE A 132 1.47 -1.57 -10.04
C PHE A 132 1.92 -1.65 -8.59
N ASN A 133 0.99 -2.02 -7.70
CA ASN A 133 1.28 -2.14 -6.28
C ASN A 133 2.30 -3.26 -5.98
N THR A 134 2.19 -4.43 -6.61
CA THR A 134 3.12 -5.55 -6.37
C THR A 134 4.53 -5.22 -6.83
N ALA A 135 4.67 -4.66 -8.03
CA ALA A 135 5.97 -4.28 -8.57
C ALA A 135 6.67 -3.25 -7.66
N ASN A 136 5.94 -2.22 -7.20
CA ASN A 136 6.48 -1.17 -6.35
C ASN A 136 6.78 -1.66 -4.93
N VAL A 137 5.83 -2.36 -4.28
CA VAL A 137 5.99 -2.77 -2.87
C VAL A 137 7.07 -3.84 -2.72
N VAL A 138 7.11 -4.85 -3.58
CA VAL A 138 8.13 -5.90 -3.47
C VAL A 138 9.53 -5.33 -3.74
N THR A 139 9.66 -4.45 -4.73
CA THR A 139 10.92 -3.77 -5.03
C THR A 139 11.35 -2.85 -3.89
N ALA A 140 10.42 -2.11 -3.27
CA ALA A 140 10.70 -1.26 -2.11
C ALA A 140 11.17 -2.07 -0.89
N VAL A 141 10.52 -3.20 -0.58
CA VAL A 141 10.94 -4.08 0.54
C VAL A 141 12.34 -4.63 0.31
N ARG A 142 12.70 -4.96 -0.94
CA ARG A 142 14.03 -5.45 -1.29
C ARG A 142 15.08 -4.34 -1.22
N ASN A 143 14.73 -3.10 -1.60
CA ASN A 143 15.68 -1.97 -1.62
C ASN A 143 15.88 -1.33 -0.24
N PHE A 144 14.94 -1.50 0.69
CA PHE A 144 14.99 -0.94 2.04
C PHE A 144 14.89 -2.05 3.10
N PRO A 145 15.87 -2.99 3.14
CA PRO A 145 15.80 -4.17 4.02
C PRO A 145 15.84 -3.81 5.51
N LYS A 146 16.45 -2.67 5.88
CA LYS A 146 16.51 -2.19 7.27
C LYS A 146 15.21 -1.54 7.72
N ARG A 147 14.43 -0.93 6.81
CA ARG A 147 13.21 -0.16 7.16
C ARG A 147 12.02 -0.54 6.28
N ARG A 148 11.78 -1.84 6.16
CA ARG A 148 10.72 -2.42 5.31
C ARG A 148 9.35 -1.80 5.60
N GLY A 149 9.01 -1.61 6.88
CA GLY A 149 7.77 -1.01 7.34
C GLY A 149 7.55 0.41 6.85
N THR A 150 8.56 1.27 6.97
CA THR A 150 8.47 2.65 6.47
C THR A 150 8.36 2.68 4.95
N ALA A 151 9.15 1.88 4.23
CA ALA A 151 9.12 1.84 2.78
C ALA A 151 7.77 1.33 2.23
N VAL A 152 7.26 0.23 2.80
CA VAL A 152 5.92 -0.28 2.48
C VAL A 152 4.85 0.75 2.83
N GLY A 153 4.94 1.37 4.01
CA GLY A 153 4.01 2.39 4.48
C GLY A 153 3.93 3.58 3.52
N LEU A 154 5.05 4.03 2.96
CA LEU A 154 5.09 5.06 1.92
C LEU A 154 4.43 4.58 0.62
N MET A 155 4.84 3.43 0.08
CA MET A 155 4.28 2.89 -1.18
C MET A 155 2.77 2.67 -1.09
N LYS A 156 2.31 2.01 -0.02
CA LYS A 156 0.89 1.77 0.23
C LYS A 156 0.15 3.06 0.60
N GLY A 157 0.81 3.96 1.33
CA GLY A 157 0.30 5.26 1.70
C GLY A 157 -0.09 6.09 0.48
N PHE A 158 0.83 6.30 -0.46
CA PHE A 158 0.50 7.07 -1.67
C PHE A 158 -0.59 6.42 -2.52
N LEU A 159 -0.69 5.08 -2.53
CA LEU A 159 -1.84 4.40 -3.11
C LEU A 159 -3.14 4.74 -2.36
N GLY A 160 -3.12 4.89 -1.03
CA GLY A 160 -4.28 5.35 -0.25
C GLY A 160 -4.66 6.82 -0.54
N LEU A 161 -3.67 7.70 -0.75
CA LEU A 161 -3.91 9.11 -1.12
C LEU A 161 -4.39 9.30 -2.55
N SER A 162 -4.09 8.36 -3.45
CA SER A 162 -4.36 8.50 -4.88
C SER A 162 -5.83 8.79 -5.21
N GLY A 163 -6.79 8.27 -4.44
CA GLY A 163 -8.21 8.61 -4.62
C GLY A 163 -8.46 10.11 -4.46
N ALA A 164 -8.00 10.70 -3.36
CA ALA A 164 -8.12 12.14 -3.11
C ALA A 164 -7.38 12.98 -4.16
N ILE A 165 -6.18 12.54 -4.59
CA ILE A 165 -5.41 13.21 -5.65
C ILE A 165 -6.20 13.19 -6.98
N LEU A 166 -6.75 12.05 -7.37
CA LEU A 166 -7.51 11.88 -8.61
C LEU A 166 -8.87 12.62 -8.56
N ILE A 167 -9.50 12.76 -7.39
CA ILE A 167 -10.69 13.60 -7.20
C ILE A 167 -10.34 15.08 -7.43
N GLN A 168 -9.20 15.55 -6.93
CA GLN A 168 -8.75 16.93 -7.16
C GLN A 168 -8.46 17.21 -8.65
N VAL A 169 -7.91 16.21 -9.36
CA VAL A 169 -7.78 16.28 -10.83
C VAL A 169 -9.15 16.39 -11.49
N TYR A 170 -10.14 15.62 -11.03
CA TYR A 170 -11.52 15.68 -11.56
C TYR A 170 -12.16 17.05 -11.33
N GLU A 171 -12.17 17.56 -10.09
CA GLU A 171 -12.78 18.85 -9.77
C GLU A 171 -12.13 20.03 -10.49
N THR A 172 -10.83 19.93 -10.80
CA THR A 172 -10.11 21.00 -11.50
C THR A 172 -10.29 20.93 -13.02
N ILE A 173 -10.19 19.74 -13.63
CA ILE A 173 -10.07 19.59 -15.10
C ILE A 173 -11.35 19.03 -15.74
N PHE A 174 -12.05 18.12 -15.06
CA PHE A 174 -13.16 17.33 -15.61
C PHE A 174 -14.48 17.56 -14.88
N ARG A 175 -14.63 18.68 -14.17
CA ARG A 175 -15.80 18.96 -13.34
C ARG A 175 -17.08 18.89 -14.16
N GLY A 176 -18.02 18.05 -13.72
CA GLY A 176 -19.28 17.80 -14.43
C GLY A 176 -19.14 16.96 -15.70
N GLN A 177 -17.96 16.41 -15.98
CA GLN A 177 -17.67 15.55 -17.15
C GLN A 177 -17.10 14.18 -16.71
N PRO A 178 -17.87 13.37 -15.95
CA PRO A 178 -17.43 12.06 -15.47
C PRO A 178 -17.04 11.09 -16.60
N THR A 179 -17.68 11.19 -17.78
CA THR A 179 -17.32 10.37 -18.94
C THR A 179 -15.90 10.66 -19.45
N SER A 180 -15.51 11.94 -19.57
CA SER A 180 -14.14 12.32 -19.95
C SER A 180 -13.12 11.88 -18.90
N TYR A 181 -13.52 11.86 -17.63
CA TYR A 181 -12.70 11.36 -16.54
C TYR A 181 -12.41 9.85 -16.64
N ILE A 182 -13.37 9.02 -17.08
CA ILE A 182 -13.10 7.59 -17.34
C ILE A 182 -11.96 7.42 -18.36
N LEU A 183 -11.93 8.25 -19.41
CA LEU A 183 -10.84 8.22 -20.40
C LEU A 183 -9.50 8.65 -19.79
N LEU A 184 -9.50 9.65 -18.90
CA LEU A 184 -8.30 10.01 -18.13
C LEU A 184 -7.79 8.82 -17.32
N LEU A 185 -8.68 8.04 -16.68
CA LEU A 185 -8.29 6.85 -15.91
C LEU A 185 -7.70 5.73 -16.80
N ALA A 186 -8.06 5.68 -18.09
CA ALA A 186 -7.40 4.77 -19.03
C ALA A 186 -5.98 5.22 -19.39
N ILE A 187 -5.75 6.54 -19.49
CA ILE A 187 -4.51 7.11 -20.03
C ILE A 187 -3.50 7.39 -18.92
N LEU A 188 -3.88 8.15 -17.88
CA LEU A 188 -2.96 8.69 -16.88
C LEU A 188 -2.18 7.60 -16.13
N PRO A 189 -2.82 6.59 -15.51
CA PRO A 189 -2.08 5.55 -14.77
C PRO A 189 -1.22 4.70 -15.71
N THR A 190 -1.74 4.39 -16.91
CA THR A 190 -1.03 3.65 -17.97
C THR A 190 0.26 4.36 -18.38
N VAL A 191 0.16 5.64 -18.77
CA VAL A 191 1.31 6.44 -19.22
C VAL A 191 2.31 6.64 -18.10
N VAL A 192 1.85 7.00 -16.90
CA VAL A 192 2.74 7.18 -15.73
C VAL A 192 3.49 5.88 -15.43
N SER A 193 2.82 4.73 -15.44
CA SER A 193 3.46 3.44 -15.22
C SER A 193 4.48 3.10 -16.31
N LEU A 194 4.16 3.29 -17.59
CA LEU A 194 5.08 2.97 -18.70
C LEU A 194 6.30 3.89 -18.74
N LEU A 195 6.14 5.18 -18.42
CA LEU A 195 7.26 6.13 -18.38
C LEU A 195 8.22 5.85 -17.21
N LEU A 196 7.67 5.42 -16.07
CA LEU A 196 8.43 5.31 -14.83
C LEU A 196 8.92 3.88 -14.53
N MET A 197 8.41 2.85 -15.21
CA MET A 197 8.77 1.45 -14.96
C MET A 197 10.29 1.18 -15.04
N TYR A 198 11.03 1.92 -15.87
CA TYR A 198 12.48 1.76 -15.99
C TYR A 198 13.23 2.05 -14.68
N PHE A 199 12.70 2.95 -13.84
CA PHE A 199 13.29 3.29 -12.55
C PHE A 199 12.99 2.25 -11.47
N ILE A 200 12.00 1.37 -11.69
CA ILE A 200 11.62 0.32 -10.73
C ILE A 200 12.55 -0.88 -10.89
N LYS A 201 13.72 -0.80 -10.23
CA LYS A 201 14.70 -1.89 -10.18
C LYS A 201 15.14 -2.22 -8.75
N VAL A 202 15.49 -3.47 -8.54
CA VAL A 202 16.02 -3.96 -7.27
C VAL A 202 17.50 -3.60 -7.18
N ASP A 203 17.86 -2.78 -6.18
CA ASP A 203 19.22 -2.37 -5.84
C ASP A 203 19.37 -2.33 -4.30
N PRO A 204 19.62 -3.49 -3.64
CA PRO A 204 19.50 -3.67 -2.19
C PRO A 204 20.72 -3.16 -1.40
N LYS A 205 21.47 -2.17 -1.92
CA LYS A 205 22.66 -1.64 -1.24
C LYS A 205 22.29 -1.06 0.11
N ILE A 206 23.19 -1.04 1.08
CA ILE A 206 22.96 -0.42 2.39
C ILE A 206 23.62 0.95 2.41
N GLU A 207 22.87 2.01 2.74
CA GLU A 207 23.38 3.39 2.90
C GLU A 207 23.20 3.85 4.35
N PRO A 208 24.19 4.56 4.94
CA PRO A 208 24.13 4.99 6.34
C PRO A 208 22.99 6.00 6.63
N ASP A 209 22.64 6.84 5.65
CA ASP A 209 21.63 7.90 5.80
C ASP A 209 20.19 7.49 5.45
N GLU A 210 19.92 6.20 5.24
CA GLU A 210 18.61 5.70 4.78
C GLU A 210 17.44 6.23 5.62
N LYS A 211 17.58 6.21 6.95
CA LYS A 211 16.57 6.72 7.90
C LYS A 211 16.21 8.17 7.62
N THR A 212 17.22 9.00 7.39
CA THR A 212 17.07 10.45 7.23
C THR A 212 16.26 10.77 5.97
N TYR A 213 16.61 10.15 4.85
CA TYR A 213 15.91 10.36 3.59
C TYR A 213 14.48 9.79 3.61
N LEU A 214 14.27 8.60 4.20
CA LEU A 214 12.92 8.06 4.39
C LEU A 214 12.05 8.96 5.27
N ASN A 215 12.63 9.62 6.27
CA ASN A 215 11.92 10.60 7.10
C ASN A 215 11.55 11.86 6.30
N TYR A 216 12.38 12.31 5.34
CA TYR A 216 12.01 13.42 4.45
C TYR A 216 10.86 13.05 3.52
N PHE A 217 10.86 11.86 2.90
CA PHE A 217 9.71 11.38 2.13
C PHE A 217 8.45 11.28 2.98
N SER A 218 8.59 10.79 4.22
CA SER A 218 7.50 10.70 5.21
C SER A 218 6.92 12.06 5.54
N LEU A 219 7.76 13.07 5.77
CA LEU A 219 7.33 14.43 6.03
C LEU A 219 6.54 15.02 4.85
N ILE A 220 7.03 14.84 3.63
CA ILE A 220 6.33 15.27 2.40
C ILE A 220 4.96 14.59 2.30
N ALA A 221 4.88 13.29 2.54
CA ALA A 221 3.62 12.55 2.50
C ALA A 221 2.60 13.09 3.53
N MET A 222 3.05 13.41 4.74
CA MET A 222 2.21 14.00 5.78
C MET A 222 1.76 15.43 5.46
N ILE A 223 2.64 16.25 4.89
CA ILE A 223 2.29 17.61 4.41
C ILE A 223 1.22 17.51 3.32
N LEU A 224 1.39 16.61 2.35
CA LEU A 224 0.43 16.40 1.28
C LEU A 224 -0.94 15.95 1.81
N ALA A 225 -0.96 15.01 2.77
CA ALA A 225 -2.20 14.55 3.37
C ALA A 225 -2.91 15.65 4.15
N GLY A 226 -2.18 16.43 4.97
CA GLY A 226 -2.73 17.57 5.70
C GLY A 226 -3.27 18.65 4.75
N TYR A 227 -2.55 18.91 3.66
CA TYR A 227 -3.00 19.79 2.59
C TYR A 227 -4.34 19.32 1.97
N LEU A 228 -4.43 18.03 1.60
CA LEU A 228 -5.66 17.47 1.03
C LEU A 228 -6.84 17.51 2.00
N VAL A 229 -6.62 17.30 3.32
CA VAL A 229 -7.66 17.47 4.35
C VAL A 229 -8.22 18.89 4.33
N VAL A 230 -7.34 19.89 4.33
CA VAL A 230 -7.73 21.31 4.33
C VAL A 230 -8.56 21.63 3.08
N ILE A 231 -8.13 21.16 1.90
CA ILE A 231 -8.86 21.38 0.66
C ILE A 231 -10.23 20.69 0.66
N ILE A 232 -10.30 19.42 1.05
CA ILE A 232 -11.56 18.65 1.06
C ILE A 232 -12.57 19.27 2.03
N ILE A 233 -12.14 19.71 3.22
CA ILE A 233 -13.02 20.39 4.18
C ILE A 233 -13.45 21.74 3.64
N TRP A 234 -12.55 22.49 3.01
CA TRP A 234 -12.88 23.78 2.43
C TRP A 234 -13.92 23.67 1.31
N GLU A 235 -13.76 22.70 0.41
CA GLU A 235 -14.71 22.40 -0.67
C GLU A 235 -16.08 21.94 -0.17
N ASN A 236 -16.14 21.26 0.98
CA ASN A 236 -17.40 20.87 1.60
C ASN A 236 -18.17 22.10 2.13
N ILE A 237 -17.46 23.09 2.69
CA ILE A 237 -18.07 24.29 3.28
C ILE A 237 -18.52 25.26 2.18
N GLN A 238 -17.68 25.46 1.16
CA GLN A 238 -17.99 26.36 0.04
C GLN A 238 -17.49 25.76 -1.26
N THR A 239 -18.20 26.06 -2.36
CA THR A 239 -17.72 25.73 -3.70
C THR A 239 -16.69 26.78 -4.15
N PRO A 240 -15.40 26.43 -4.29
CA PRO A 240 -14.38 27.38 -4.74
C PRO A 240 -14.65 27.83 -6.18
N GLY A 241 -14.22 29.06 -6.51
CA GLY A 241 -14.19 29.52 -7.90
C GLY A 241 -13.09 28.84 -8.70
N SER A 242 -13.17 28.89 -10.04
CA SER A 242 -12.23 28.20 -10.94
C SER A 242 -10.75 28.56 -10.71
N ILE A 243 -10.46 29.83 -10.35
CA ILE A 243 -9.10 30.28 -10.05
C ILE A 243 -8.56 29.57 -8.79
N ALA A 244 -9.39 29.40 -7.76
CA ALA A 244 -8.99 28.71 -6.54
C ALA A 244 -8.65 27.24 -6.82
N TYR A 245 -9.44 26.55 -7.65
CA TYR A 245 -9.13 25.19 -8.10
C TYR A 245 -7.80 25.12 -8.86
N ILE A 246 -7.54 26.06 -9.78
CA ILE A 246 -6.25 26.08 -10.50
C ILE A 246 -5.07 26.29 -9.56
N VAL A 247 -5.16 27.27 -8.63
CA VAL A 247 -4.07 27.56 -7.69
C VAL A 247 -3.81 26.39 -6.75
N THR A 248 -4.86 25.80 -6.18
CA THR A 248 -4.74 24.63 -5.30
C THR A 248 -4.16 23.45 -6.08
N PHE A 249 -4.64 23.17 -7.28
CA PHE A 249 -4.08 22.13 -8.15
C PHE A 249 -2.59 22.35 -8.47
N LEU A 250 -2.14 23.58 -8.73
CA LEU A 250 -0.72 23.87 -8.92
C LEU A 250 0.12 23.58 -7.66
N ILE A 251 -0.39 23.92 -6.47
CA ILE A 251 0.27 23.60 -5.19
C ILE A 251 0.33 22.09 -4.99
N LEU A 252 -0.73 21.35 -5.34
CA LEU A 252 -0.75 19.89 -5.32
C LEU A 252 0.36 19.31 -6.22
N LEU A 253 0.47 19.79 -7.46
CA LEU A 253 1.52 19.34 -8.39
C LEU A 253 2.92 19.63 -7.86
N LEU A 254 3.18 20.82 -7.32
CA LEU A 254 4.47 21.18 -6.72
C LEU A 254 4.82 20.25 -5.54
N THR A 255 3.83 19.94 -4.69
CA THR A 255 4.00 19.03 -3.56
C THR A 255 4.29 17.61 -4.03
N LEU A 256 3.61 17.14 -5.08
CA LEU A 256 3.86 15.83 -5.69
C LEU A 256 5.22 15.73 -6.38
N LEU A 257 5.80 16.84 -6.86
CA LEU A 257 7.15 16.88 -7.43
C LEU A 257 8.25 16.95 -6.36
N SER A 258 7.93 17.41 -5.14
CA SER A 258 8.90 17.59 -4.05
C SER A 258 9.71 16.33 -3.64
N PRO A 259 9.21 15.07 -3.73
CA PRO A 259 10.01 13.86 -3.50
C PRO A 259 11.27 13.79 -4.37
N LEU A 260 11.25 14.38 -5.57
CA LEU A 260 12.43 14.44 -6.45
C LEU A 260 13.58 15.21 -5.80
N SER A 261 13.28 16.27 -5.04
CA SER A 261 14.30 17.05 -4.34
C SER A 261 15.06 16.21 -3.30
N VAL A 262 14.38 15.26 -2.65
CA VAL A 262 15.00 14.34 -1.68
C VAL A 262 15.94 13.38 -2.41
N ALA A 263 15.50 12.82 -3.54
CA ALA A 263 16.33 11.94 -4.35
C ALA A 263 17.56 12.65 -4.92
N LEU A 264 17.42 13.90 -5.41
CA LEU A 264 18.52 14.71 -5.91
C LEU A 264 19.53 15.08 -4.81
N ARG A 265 19.05 15.37 -3.58
CA ARG A 265 19.92 15.61 -2.42
C ARG A 265 20.66 14.35 -1.97
N ALA A 266 20.01 13.19 -2.02
CA ALA A 266 20.68 11.91 -1.77
C ALA A 266 21.75 11.63 -2.82
N GLN A 267 21.44 11.91 -4.10
CA GLN A 267 22.40 11.77 -5.20
C GLN A 267 23.61 12.69 -5.03
N SER A 268 23.39 13.97 -4.75
CA SER A 268 24.46 14.95 -4.63
C SER A 268 25.41 14.58 -3.49
N LYS A 269 24.88 14.16 -2.33
CA LYS A 269 25.70 13.71 -1.19
C LYS A 269 26.55 12.49 -1.55
N THR A 270 25.96 11.49 -2.20
CA THR A 270 26.69 10.28 -2.62
C THR A 270 27.78 10.59 -3.65
N SER A 271 27.50 11.49 -4.60
CA SER A 271 28.48 11.94 -5.60
C SER A 271 29.62 12.73 -4.96
N TRP A 272 29.32 13.55 -3.96
CA TRP A 272 30.32 14.33 -3.21
C TRP A 272 31.23 13.41 -2.38
N LEU A 273 30.66 12.44 -1.65
CA LEU A 273 31.45 11.43 -0.92
C LEU A 273 32.34 10.61 -1.86
N ALA A 274 31.83 10.25 -3.04
CA ALA A 274 32.62 9.56 -4.06
C ALA A 274 33.76 10.43 -4.62
N SER A 275 33.56 11.74 -4.73
CA SER A 275 34.60 12.68 -5.17
C SER A 275 35.68 12.95 -4.12
N GLN A 276 35.38 12.72 -2.85
CA GLN A 276 36.33 12.88 -1.73
C GLN A 276 37.10 11.62 -1.40
N SER A 277 36.65 10.45 -1.88
CA SER A 277 37.38 9.21 -1.74
C SER A 277 38.55 9.22 -2.75
N PRO A 278 39.83 9.27 -2.33
CA PRO A 278 40.92 9.01 -3.26
C PRO A 278 40.72 7.60 -3.84
N ASN A 279 41.24 7.33 -5.05
CA ASN A 279 41.40 5.96 -5.53
C ASN A 279 42.30 5.22 -4.54
N ILE A 280 41.68 4.60 -3.55
CA ILE A 280 42.32 3.67 -2.66
C ILE A 280 42.01 2.31 -3.26
N ASP A 281 42.99 1.73 -3.97
CA ASP A 281 43.06 0.30 -4.18
C ASP A 281 42.91 -0.36 -2.80
N ASP A 282 41.91 -1.25 -2.65
CA ASP A 282 41.64 -2.12 -1.50
C ASP A 282 42.52 -1.86 -0.26
N THR A 283 42.23 -0.83 0.54
CA THR A 283 42.90 -0.68 1.84
C THR A 283 42.22 -1.56 2.87
N THR A 284 42.90 -2.66 3.16
CA THR A 284 43.37 -3.00 4.51
C THR A 284 42.91 -2.03 5.60
N LEU A 285 42.01 -2.48 6.46
CA LEU A 285 41.70 -1.81 7.71
C LEU A 285 42.80 -2.17 8.73
N MET A 286 43.43 -1.15 9.31
CA MET A 286 44.30 -1.32 10.48
C MET A 286 43.47 -1.07 11.73
N ASP A 287 43.53 -1.99 12.69
CA ASP A 287 42.93 -1.80 14.01
C ASP A 287 43.88 -0.97 14.92
N ASP A 288 43.38 -0.49 16.07
CA ASP A 288 44.06 0.47 16.98
C ASP A 288 45.41 -0.05 17.56
N ASP A 289 45.70 -1.35 17.41
CA ASP A 289 46.97 -2.01 17.79
C ASP A 289 47.93 -2.24 16.60
N GLY A 290 47.62 -1.75 15.39
CA GLY A 290 48.53 -1.81 14.23
C GLY A 290 48.50 -3.12 13.41
N HIS A 291 47.44 -3.94 13.55
CA HIS A 291 47.28 -5.17 12.76
C HIS A 291 46.48 -4.94 11.47
N VAL A 292 46.97 -5.50 10.36
CA VAL A 292 46.39 -5.36 9.00
C VAL A 292 45.38 -6.49 8.73
N CYS A 293 44.09 -6.14 8.58
CA CYS A 293 43.04 -7.09 8.19
C CYS A 293 42.69 -6.96 6.70
N THR A 294 42.60 -8.10 5.98
CA THR A 294 42.17 -8.16 4.57
C THR A 294 40.93 -9.05 4.43
N THR A 295 39.93 -8.60 3.67
CA THR A 295 38.72 -9.36 3.37
C THR A 295 38.79 -9.95 1.96
N LYS A 296 38.78 -11.29 1.86
CA LYS A 296 38.50 -12.05 0.63
C LYS A 296 37.28 -12.93 0.90
N GLY A 297 36.09 -12.46 0.53
CA GLY A 297 34.83 -13.18 0.79
C GLY A 297 34.30 -13.00 2.23
N GLU A 298 33.31 -13.82 2.62
CA GLU A 298 32.59 -13.76 3.91
C GLU A 298 33.38 -14.27 5.14
N GLU A 299 34.69 -14.53 5.04
CA GLU A 299 35.49 -15.07 6.16
C GLU A 299 36.63 -14.13 6.60
N LEU A 300 36.82 -14.02 7.93
CA LEU A 300 37.77 -13.14 8.60
C LEU A 300 39.04 -13.92 9.01
N TYR A 301 40.21 -13.44 8.60
CA TYR A 301 41.52 -14.02 8.94
C TYR A 301 42.36 -13.01 9.72
N SER A 302 43.00 -13.43 10.82
CA SER A 302 43.96 -12.62 11.59
C SER A 302 45.40 -13.10 11.37
N ARG A 303 46.35 -12.17 11.46
CA ARG A 303 47.80 -12.39 11.21
C ARG A 303 48.60 -12.17 12.50
N ASP A 304 49.35 -13.18 12.93
CA ASP A 304 50.25 -13.08 14.07
C ASP A 304 51.62 -12.48 13.70
N SER A 305 52.28 -11.93 14.71
CA SER A 305 53.49 -11.10 14.64
C SER A 305 54.76 -11.80 14.12
N ASP A 306 54.71 -13.09 13.74
CA ASP A 306 55.87 -13.86 13.25
C ASP A 306 55.70 -14.46 11.84
N GLY A 307 54.66 -14.02 11.12
CA GLY A 307 54.67 -13.97 9.64
C GLY A 307 54.66 -15.28 8.83
N THR A 308 54.31 -16.44 9.39
CA THR A 308 54.38 -17.71 8.62
C THR A 308 53.16 -18.65 8.61
N ASP A 309 52.07 -18.41 9.36
CA ASP A 309 50.87 -19.26 9.27
C ASP A 309 49.54 -18.49 9.32
N TYR A 310 48.55 -19.00 8.57
CA TYR A 310 47.17 -18.48 8.53
C TYR A 310 46.28 -19.35 9.45
N HIS A 311 45.65 -18.75 10.45
CA HIS A 311 44.62 -19.43 11.25
C HIS A 311 43.22 -18.87 10.92
N GLN A 312 42.30 -19.77 10.61
CA GLN A 312 40.88 -19.45 10.44
C GLN A 312 40.27 -19.23 11.83
N ILE A 313 39.67 -18.07 12.06
CA ILE A 313 38.90 -17.82 13.29
C ILE A 313 37.63 -18.65 13.16
N SER A 314 37.58 -19.80 13.84
CA SER A 314 36.36 -20.57 14.01
C SER A 314 35.41 -19.78 14.91
N ILE A 315 34.50 -19.03 14.31
CA ILE A 315 33.31 -18.52 15.01
C ILE A 315 32.56 -19.75 15.49
N ASP A 316 32.41 -19.90 16.82
CA ASP A 316 31.62 -20.97 17.44
C ASP A 316 30.30 -21.14 16.67
N ASP A 317 30.06 -22.36 16.17
CA ASP A 317 28.90 -22.70 15.34
C ASP A 317 27.57 -22.49 16.10
N ASP A 318 27.64 -22.35 17.43
CA ASP A 318 26.51 -22.03 18.32
C ASP A 318 26.06 -20.55 18.27
N MET A 319 26.84 -19.65 17.66
CA MET A 319 26.47 -18.23 17.50
C MET A 319 26.16 -17.84 16.04
N LYS A 320 25.85 -18.81 15.18
CA LYS A 320 25.06 -18.52 13.98
C LYS A 320 23.60 -18.37 14.41
N PRO A 321 22.98 -17.17 14.30
CA PRO A 321 21.53 -17.08 14.43
C PRO A 321 20.96 -18.05 13.41
N SER A 322 20.25 -19.09 13.89
CA SER A 322 19.69 -20.14 13.04
C SER A 322 19.21 -19.55 11.71
N GLN A 323 19.82 -20.01 10.62
CA GLN A 323 19.50 -19.64 9.24
C GLN A 323 18.11 -20.15 8.87
N ARG A 324 17.08 -19.77 9.62
CA ARG A 324 15.69 -19.90 9.20
C ARG A 324 15.37 -18.71 8.30
N GLU A 325 16.09 -18.60 7.19
CA GLU A 325 15.53 -17.99 5.98
C GLU A 325 14.74 -19.06 5.25
N ASP A 326 13.69 -19.57 5.89
CA ASP A 326 12.74 -20.41 5.18
C ASP A 326 11.99 -19.47 4.23
N ASN A 327 12.58 -19.24 3.05
CA ASN A 327 11.96 -18.58 1.92
C ASN A 327 10.84 -19.49 1.43
N LEU A 328 9.72 -19.46 2.15
CA LEU A 328 8.62 -20.38 1.94
C LEU A 328 8.04 -20.15 0.55
N THR A 329 7.77 -21.25 -0.13
CA THR A 329 6.87 -21.22 -1.28
C THR A 329 5.45 -20.91 -0.80
N VAL A 330 4.60 -20.42 -1.70
CA VAL A 330 3.19 -20.11 -1.35
C VAL A 330 2.48 -21.33 -0.78
N LEU A 331 2.69 -22.50 -1.40
CA LEU A 331 2.11 -23.74 -0.93
C LEU A 331 2.62 -24.13 0.46
N GLN A 332 3.92 -24.02 0.71
CA GLN A 332 4.47 -24.28 2.04
C GLN A 332 3.92 -23.30 3.08
N ALA A 333 3.81 -22.02 2.76
CA ALA A 333 3.22 -21.03 3.65
C ALA A 333 1.75 -21.37 3.97
N MET A 334 0.95 -21.77 2.98
CA MET A 334 -0.44 -22.19 3.16
C MET A 334 -0.61 -23.45 4.04
N LEU A 335 0.44 -24.24 4.21
CA LEU A 335 0.45 -25.38 5.14
C LEU A 335 0.80 -24.98 6.59
N THR A 336 1.16 -23.72 6.82
CA THR A 336 1.47 -23.20 8.17
C THR A 336 0.24 -22.61 8.86
N TRP A 337 0.20 -22.73 10.18
CA TRP A 337 -0.80 -22.06 11.01
C TRP A 337 -0.71 -20.53 10.92
N ASP A 338 0.51 -19.99 10.81
CA ASP A 338 0.73 -18.54 10.81
C ASP A 338 0.10 -17.87 9.57
N PHE A 339 0.05 -18.59 8.43
CA PHE A 339 -0.66 -18.14 7.24
C PHE A 339 -2.17 -18.00 7.48
N TRP A 340 -2.81 -19.04 8.02
CA TRP A 340 -4.26 -19.02 8.24
C TRP A 340 -4.66 -18.06 9.36
N LEU A 341 -3.86 -17.91 10.41
CA LEU A 341 -4.07 -16.87 11.42
C LEU A 341 -4.02 -15.47 10.80
N LEU A 342 -3.03 -15.19 9.96
CA LEU A 342 -2.94 -13.92 9.26
C LEU A 342 -4.11 -13.74 8.26
N PHE A 343 -4.43 -14.77 7.48
CA PHE A 343 -5.54 -14.76 6.52
C PHE A 343 -6.89 -14.46 7.20
N THR A 344 -7.21 -15.16 8.29
CA THR A 344 -8.46 -14.96 9.01
C THR A 344 -8.52 -13.58 9.67
N ALA A 345 -7.43 -13.11 10.29
CA ALA A 345 -7.39 -11.75 10.82
C ALA A 345 -7.62 -10.71 9.71
N MET A 346 -7.01 -10.91 8.54
CA MET A 346 -7.18 -10.06 7.36
C MET A 346 -8.61 -10.10 6.81
N ALA A 347 -9.27 -11.26 6.79
CA ALA A 347 -10.66 -11.38 6.37
C ALA A 347 -11.59 -10.56 7.28
N CYS A 348 -11.37 -10.62 8.60
CA CYS A 348 -12.14 -9.82 9.56
C CYS A 348 -11.88 -8.31 9.42
N GLY A 349 -10.61 -7.88 9.40
CA GLY A 349 -10.27 -6.46 9.39
C GLY A 349 -10.44 -5.79 8.03
N MET A 350 -9.82 -6.34 6.98
CA MET A 350 -9.96 -5.76 5.63
C MET A 350 -11.36 -5.96 5.09
N GLY A 351 -11.98 -7.13 5.35
CA GLY A 351 -13.34 -7.41 4.91
C GLY A 351 -14.38 -6.47 5.54
N SER A 352 -14.33 -6.25 6.86
CA SER A 352 -15.26 -5.33 7.53
C SER A 352 -15.03 -3.86 7.12
N GLY A 353 -13.77 -3.43 6.97
CA GLY A 353 -13.46 -2.09 6.46
C GLY A 353 -13.96 -1.87 5.02
N LEU A 354 -13.79 -2.87 4.15
CA LEU A 354 -14.29 -2.83 2.77
C LEU A 354 -15.83 -2.86 2.73
N ALA A 355 -16.48 -3.65 3.59
CA ALA A 355 -17.94 -3.67 3.72
C ALA A 355 -18.51 -2.32 4.17
N THR A 356 -17.82 -1.59 5.05
CA THR A 356 -18.23 -0.24 5.46
C THR A 356 -18.17 0.77 4.32
N ILE A 357 -17.10 0.80 3.53
CA ILE A 357 -17.01 1.73 2.40
C ILE A 357 -18.02 1.40 1.30
N ASN A 358 -18.24 0.11 1.01
CA ASN A 358 -19.20 -0.31 -0.01
C ASN A 358 -20.64 0.09 0.32
N ASN A 359 -20.99 0.11 1.61
CA ASN A 359 -22.32 0.49 2.07
C ASN A 359 -22.40 1.94 2.58
N MET A 360 -21.37 2.77 2.38
CA MET A 360 -21.29 4.11 2.97
C MET A 360 -22.42 5.04 2.48
N SER A 361 -22.79 4.97 1.19
CA SER A 361 -23.87 5.80 0.63
C SER A 361 -25.22 5.45 1.24
N GLN A 362 -25.58 4.17 1.19
CA GLN A 362 -26.86 3.68 1.75
C GLN A 362 -26.95 3.94 3.27
N LEU A 363 -25.84 3.76 4.00
CA LEU A 363 -25.74 4.08 5.42
C LEU A 363 -25.92 5.57 5.71
N GLY A 364 -25.31 6.44 4.91
CA GLY A 364 -25.46 7.88 5.05
C GLY A 364 -26.91 8.32 4.76
N GLU A 365 -27.49 7.81 3.68
CA GLU A 365 -28.86 8.10 3.26
C GLU A 365 -29.87 7.66 4.33
N SER A 366 -29.74 6.45 4.89
CA SER A 366 -30.66 5.97 5.92
C SER A 366 -30.58 6.78 7.21
N LEU A 367 -29.44 7.40 7.51
CA LEU A 367 -29.22 8.26 8.67
C LEU A 367 -29.58 9.74 8.40
N GLY A 368 -30.00 10.08 7.18
CA GLY A 368 -30.41 11.43 6.79
C GLY A 368 -29.27 12.38 6.44
N TYR A 369 -28.07 11.86 6.11
CA TYR A 369 -26.97 12.67 5.58
C TYR A 369 -27.25 13.12 4.15
N THR A 370 -26.80 14.32 3.81
CA THR A 370 -26.89 14.85 2.45
C THR A 370 -25.87 14.16 1.52
N THR A 371 -26.13 14.15 0.21
CA THR A 371 -25.21 13.62 -0.80
C THR A 371 -23.83 14.26 -0.73
N THR A 372 -23.76 15.56 -0.40
CA THR A 372 -22.50 16.30 -0.22
C THR A 372 -21.72 15.77 0.98
N GLU A 373 -22.37 15.55 2.12
CA GLU A 373 -21.72 15.01 3.32
C GLU A 373 -21.21 13.58 3.09
N ILE A 374 -22.00 12.73 2.44
CA ILE A 374 -21.60 11.37 2.07
C ILE A 374 -20.39 11.39 1.15
N SER A 375 -20.40 12.24 0.13
CA SER A 375 -19.28 12.40 -0.80
C SER A 375 -18.01 12.87 -0.07
N THR A 376 -18.15 13.80 0.87
CA THR A 376 -17.03 14.26 1.70
C THR A 376 -16.50 13.16 2.63
N LEU A 377 -17.38 12.34 3.22
CA LEU A 377 -16.98 11.17 4.01
C LEU A 377 -16.16 10.17 3.18
N VAL A 378 -16.59 9.89 1.94
CA VAL A 378 -15.85 9.00 1.02
C VAL A 378 -14.49 9.60 0.64
N SER A 379 -14.42 10.91 0.40
CA SER A 379 -13.15 11.61 0.14
C SER A 379 -12.20 11.57 1.34
N LEU A 380 -12.69 11.87 2.54
CA LEU A 380 -11.92 11.82 3.78
C LEU A 380 -11.48 10.40 4.13
N TRP A 381 -12.25 9.38 3.76
CA TRP A 381 -11.86 7.98 3.93
C TRP A 381 -10.51 7.66 3.27
N SER A 382 -10.22 8.25 2.11
CA SER A 382 -8.91 8.07 1.43
C SER A 382 -7.75 8.60 2.27
N ILE A 383 -7.97 9.71 2.99
CA ILE A 383 -6.97 10.27 3.91
C ILE A 383 -6.80 9.39 5.14
N TRP A 384 -7.90 8.92 5.74
CA TRP A 384 -7.84 7.99 6.88
C TRP A 384 -7.14 6.70 6.50
N ASN A 385 -7.44 6.19 5.30
CA ASN A 385 -6.77 5.04 4.72
C ASN A 385 -5.25 5.29 4.55
N PHE A 386 -4.86 6.45 4.04
CA PHE A 386 -3.45 6.86 3.98
C PHE A 386 -2.79 6.87 5.36
N LEU A 387 -3.39 7.56 6.34
CA LEU A 387 -2.82 7.68 7.68
C LEU A 387 -2.66 6.31 8.33
N GLY A 388 -3.61 5.41 8.12
CA GLY A 388 -3.50 4.02 8.53
C GLY A 388 -2.32 3.31 7.86
N ARG A 389 -2.25 3.36 6.52
CA ARG A 389 -1.20 2.68 5.74
C ARG A 389 0.19 3.19 6.07
N PHE A 390 0.39 4.50 6.02
CA PHE A 390 1.67 5.12 6.33
C PHE A 390 2.01 4.98 7.82
N GLY A 391 1.06 5.33 8.69
CA GLY A 391 1.23 5.32 10.14
C GLY A 391 1.56 3.94 10.69
N ALA A 392 0.80 2.90 10.34
CA ALA A 392 1.09 1.55 10.82
C ALA A 392 2.44 1.02 10.31
N GLY A 393 2.82 1.33 9.08
CA GLY A 393 4.14 1.00 8.54
C GLY A 393 5.27 1.69 9.31
N TYR A 394 5.16 3.00 9.53
CA TYR A 394 6.17 3.81 10.23
C TYR A 394 6.25 3.50 11.73
N VAL A 395 5.12 3.43 12.43
CA VAL A 395 5.05 3.20 13.88
C VAL A 395 5.52 1.78 14.22
N SER A 396 5.09 0.77 13.46
CA SER A 396 5.55 -0.60 13.71
C SER A 396 7.05 -0.76 13.46
N GLU A 397 7.60 -0.06 12.47
CA GLU A 397 9.05 -0.01 12.23
C GLU A 397 9.81 0.63 13.39
N TYR A 398 9.30 1.76 13.89
CA TYR A 398 9.90 2.48 15.01
C TYR A 398 10.00 1.60 16.26
N PHE A 399 8.92 0.91 16.63
CA PHE A 399 8.91 0.04 17.82
C PHE A 399 9.67 -1.27 17.62
N LEU A 400 9.73 -1.80 16.40
CA LEU A 400 10.60 -2.93 16.08
C LEU A 400 12.07 -2.56 16.34
N HIS A 401 12.50 -1.39 15.87
CA HIS A 401 13.87 -0.89 16.06
C HIS A 401 14.18 -0.52 17.51
N ARG A 402 13.22 0.11 18.21
CA ARG A 402 13.45 0.62 19.57
C ARG A 402 13.39 -0.48 20.62
N ALA A 403 12.44 -1.41 20.51
CA ALA A 403 12.10 -2.35 21.58
C ALA A 403 11.89 -3.80 21.09
N GLY A 404 12.12 -4.11 19.81
CA GLY A 404 11.94 -5.47 19.29
C GLY A 404 10.49 -5.95 19.29
N TYR A 405 9.51 -5.03 19.27
CA TYR A 405 8.11 -5.40 19.30
C TYR A 405 7.68 -6.08 18.00
N ALA A 406 7.04 -7.24 18.12
CA ALA A 406 6.52 -7.99 17.00
C ALA A 406 5.40 -7.22 16.29
N ARG A 407 5.47 -7.10 14.96
CA ARG A 407 4.48 -6.33 14.17
C ARG A 407 3.03 -6.78 14.34
N PRO A 408 2.71 -8.08 14.56
CA PRO A 408 1.34 -8.50 14.86
C PRO A 408 0.72 -7.79 16.08
N LEU A 409 1.50 -7.22 17.00
CA LEU A 409 0.97 -6.37 18.08
C LEU A 409 0.19 -5.17 17.54
N PHE A 410 0.69 -4.50 16.51
CA PHE A 410 0.02 -3.36 15.89
C PHE A 410 -1.24 -3.79 15.15
N MET A 411 -1.27 -5.03 14.66
CA MET A 411 -2.48 -5.64 14.09
C MET A 411 -3.55 -5.82 15.17
N VAL A 412 -3.18 -6.33 16.35
CA VAL A 412 -4.11 -6.45 17.50
C VAL A 412 -4.69 -5.09 17.89
N ILE A 413 -3.84 -4.07 18.07
CA ILE A 413 -4.26 -2.72 18.47
C ILE A 413 -5.23 -2.13 17.45
N THR A 414 -4.91 -2.25 16.16
CA THR A 414 -5.74 -1.68 15.09
C THR A 414 -7.05 -2.45 14.90
N MET A 415 -7.09 -3.77 15.12
CA MET A 415 -8.35 -4.54 15.12
C MET A 415 -9.25 -4.17 16.31
N ALA A 416 -8.67 -3.99 17.50
CA ALA A 416 -9.43 -3.52 18.67
C ALA A 416 -10.03 -2.13 18.43
N ALA A 417 -9.23 -1.20 17.87
CA ALA A 417 -9.71 0.13 17.51
C ALA A 417 -10.77 0.08 16.39
N MET A 418 -10.65 -0.84 15.43
CA MET A 418 -11.67 -1.07 14.39
C MET A 418 -12.99 -1.56 14.98
N ALA A 419 -12.97 -2.47 15.96
CA ALA A 419 -14.17 -2.91 16.64
C ALA A 419 -14.89 -1.76 17.36
N ILE A 420 -14.13 -0.87 18.01
CA ILE A 420 -14.66 0.36 18.61
C ILE A 420 -15.29 1.25 17.52
N GLY A 421 -14.61 1.43 16.38
CA GLY A 421 -15.13 2.20 15.24
C GLY A 421 -16.48 1.68 14.72
N HIS A 422 -16.61 0.36 14.52
CA HIS A 422 -17.88 -0.25 14.13
C HIS A 422 -18.96 -0.10 15.21
N GLY A 423 -18.59 -0.26 16.49
CA GLY A 423 -19.50 -0.02 17.62
C GLY A 423 -20.01 1.43 17.67
N VAL A 424 -19.14 2.41 17.40
CA VAL A 424 -19.52 3.82 17.27
C VAL A 424 -20.53 3.98 16.14
N ILE A 425 -20.31 3.41 14.95
CA ILE A 425 -21.28 3.51 13.84
C ILE A 425 -22.62 2.87 14.23
N SER A 426 -22.61 1.70 14.88
CA SER A 426 -23.85 1.02 15.30
C SER A 426 -24.70 1.83 16.28
N SER A 427 -24.09 2.71 17.09
CA SER A 427 -24.80 3.48 18.10
C SER A 427 -25.73 4.55 17.50
N GLY A 428 -25.46 4.98 16.25
CA GLY A 428 -26.33 5.89 15.51
C GLY A 428 -26.50 7.30 16.11
N PHE A 429 -25.66 7.72 17.07
CA PHE A 429 -25.73 9.08 17.60
C PHE A 429 -25.27 10.12 16.56
N ARG A 430 -25.63 11.39 16.76
CA ARG A 430 -25.26 12.48 15.84
C ARG A 430 -23.74 12.58 15.66
N GLY A 431 -23.28 12.37 14.44
CA GLY A 431 -21.84 12.39 14.12
C GLY A 431 -21.11 11.07 14.34
N ALA A 432 -21.81 9.99 14.75
CA ALA A 432 -21.25 8.66 14.86
C ALA A 432 -20.61 8.19 13.54
N LEU A 433 -21.20 8.52 12.39
CA LEU A 433 -20.65 8.16 11.08
C LEU A 433 -19.31 8.85 10.81
N TYR A 434 -19.16 10.13 11.20
CA TYR A 434 -17.88 10.84 11.08
C TYR A 434 -16.79 10.18 11.95
N VAL A 435 -17.06 10.00 13.24
CA VAL A 435 -16.07 9.41 14.18
C VAL A 435 -15.74 7.97 13.79
N GLY A 436 -16.78 7.19 13.46
CA GLY A 436 -16.65 5.82 13.00
C GLY A 436 -15.85 5.69 11.71
N SER A 437 -16.09 6.55 10.72
CA SER A 437 -15.34 6.55 9.45
C SER A 437 -13.84 6.82 9.65
N ILE A 438 -13.48 7.69 10.59
CA ILE A 438 -12.07 7.97 10.94
C ILE A 438 -11.43 6.72 11.53
N LEU A 439 -12.04 6.15 12.57
CA LEU A 439 -11.51 4.98 13.28
C LEU A 439 -11.38 3.77 12.35
N VAL A 440 -12.47 3.42 11.65
CA VAL A 440 -12.48 2.28 10.72
C VAL A 440 -11.55 2.54 9.53
N GLY A 441 -11.55 3.74 8.96
CA GLY A 441 -10.68 4.10 7.82
C GLY A 441 -9.18 3.99 8.13
N VAL A 442 -8.75 4.50 9.29
CA VAL A 442 -7.35 4.36 9.75
C VAL A 442 -7.00 2.90 10.03
N CYS A 443 -7.87 2.16 10.69
CA CYS A 443 -7.59 0.76 11.00
C CYS A 443 -7.59 -0.13 9.75
N TYR A 444 -8.48 0.15 8.79
CA TYR A 444 -8.54 -0.50 7.48
C TYR A 444 -7.25 -0.25 6.69
N GLY A 445 -6.82 1.02 6.63
CA GLY A 445 -5.54 1.38 6.03
C GLY A 445 -4.35 0.66 6.69
N SER A 446 -4.35 0.57 8.02
CA SER A 446 -3.27 -0.08 8.77
C SER A 446 -3.04 -1.53 8.35
N GLN A 447 -4.12 -2.29 8.10
CA GLN A 447 -4.02 -3.70 7.66
C GLN A 447 -3.25 -3.84 6.34
N TRP A 448 -3.48 -2.93 5.39
CA TRP A 448 -2.85 -2.95 4.07
C TRP A 448 -1.32 -2.79 4.09
N SER A 449 -0.76 -2.21 5.15
CA SER A 449 0.69 -2.07 5.34
C SER A 449 1.28 -3.13 6.26
N LEU A 450 0.55 -3.51 7.32
CA LEU A 450 0.99 -4.57 8.24
C LEU A 450 1.02 -5.94 7.55
N MET A 451 0.06 -6.23 6.69
CA MET A 451 -0.05 -7.49 5.95
C MET A 451 1.24 -7.85 5.17
N PRO A 452 1.71 -7.04 4.20
CA PRO A 452 2.93 -7.35 3.45
C PRO A 452 4.21 -7.29 4.30
N THR A 453 4.26 -6.45 5.33
CA THR A 453 5.45 -6.35 6.21
C THR A 453 5.60 -7.59 7.09
N ILE A 454 4.52 -8.00 7.77
CA ILE A 454 4.46 -9.25 8.55
C ILE A 454 4.78 -10.45 7.64
N SER A 455 4.22 -10.50 6.43
CA SER A 455 4.48 -11.60 5.50
C SER A 455 5.94 -11.68 5.06
N SER A 456 6.59 -10.52 4.86
CA SER A 456 8.01 -10.46 4.52
C SER A 456 8.94 -10.93 5.63
N GLU A 457 8.47 -10.88 6.89
CA GLU A 457 9.23 -11.24 8.09
C GLU A 457 8.99 -12.70 8.49
N ILE A 458 7.77 -13.21 8.37
CA ILE A 458 7.41 -14.59 8.73
C ILE A 458 7.70 -15.57 7.58
N PHE A 459 7.38 -15.21 6.33
CA PHE A 459 7.42 -16.16 5.19
C PHE A 459 8.58 -15.93 4.22
N GLY A 460 9.33 -14.82 4.38
CA GLY A 460 10.48 -14.49 3.54
C GLY A 460 10.16 -13.63 2.30
N LEU A 461 11.20 -13.38 1.49
CA LEU A 461 11.17 -12.38 0.41
C LEU A 461 11.08 -12.96 -1.01
N ARG A 462 11.39 -14.25 -1.17
CA ARG A 462 11.49 -14.89 -2.49
C ARG A 462 10.18 -14.79 -3.28
N ASN A 463 9.08 -15.16 -2.63
CA ASN A 463 7.73 -15.17 -3.23
C ASN A 463 6.80 -14.15 -2.57
N LEU A 464 7.36 -13.07 -2.00
CA LEU A 464 6.60 -12.09 -1.22
C LEU A 464 5.38 -11.57 -1.99
N GLY A 465 5.57 -11.21 -3.27
CA GLY A 465 4.51 -10.74 -4.15
C GLY A 465 3.31 -11.69 -4.19
N THR A 466 3.54 -12.96 -4.48
CA THR A 466 2.48 -13.96 -4.55
C THR A 466 1.85 -14.22 -3.19
N LEU A 467 2.68 -14.33 -2.14
CA LEU A 467 2.23 -14.57 -0.77
C LEU A 467 1.28 -13.49 -0.28
N PHE A 468 1.70 -12.22 -0.35
CA PHE A 468 0.87 -11.14 0.19
C PHE A 468 -0.41 -10.95 -0.61
N ASN A 469 -0.37 -11.13 -1.93
CA ASN A 469 -1.57 -11.04 -2.75
C ASN A 469 -2.53 -12.22 -2.51
N THR A 470 -2.01 -13.41 -2.19
CA THR A 470 -2.85 -14.56 -1.81
C THR A 470 -3.59 -14.28 -0.50
N ILE A 471 -2.90 -13.69 0.48
CA ILE A 471 -3.54 -13.26 1.74
C ILE A 471 -4.53 -12.12 1.50
N SER A 472 -4.27 -11.24 0.52
CA SER A 472 -5.16 -10.12 0.18
C SER A 472 -6.54 -10.59 -0.32
N ILE A 473 -6.68 -11.82 -0.81
CA ILE A 473 -7.97 -12.44 -1.18
C ILE A 473 -8.91 -12.54 0.03
N ALA A 474 -8.38 -12.58 1.25
CA ALA A 474 -9.19 -12.54 2.46
C ALA A 474 -10.12 -11.31 2.51
N SER A 475 -9.70 -10.18 1.94
CA SER A 475 -10.45 -8.93 1.92
C SER A 475 -11.79 -9.05 1.18
N PRO A 476 -11.85 -9.42 -0.12
CA PRO A 476 -13.13 -9.58 -0.82
C PRO A 476 -13.96 -10.75 -0.27
N ILE A 477 -13.34 -11.82 0.26
CA ILE A 477 -14.09 -12.91 0.92
C ILE A 477 -14.81 -12.39 2.17
N GLY A 478 -14.09 -11.72 3.07
CA GLY A 478 -14.68 -11.15 4.28
C GLY A 478 -15.69 -10.05 3.97
N SER A 479 -15.40 -9.21 2.98
CA SER A 479 -16.30 -8.15 2.54
C SER A 479 -17.57 -8.70 1.92
N TYR A 480 -17.51 -9.75 1.10
CA TYR A 480 -18.72 -10.35 0.54
C TYR A 480 -19.66 -10.87 1.64
N ILE A 481 -19.11 -11.58 2.63
CA ILE A 481 -19.90 -12.06 3.79
C ILE A 481 -20.50 -10.88 4.56
N LEU A 482 -19.70 -9.87 4.90
CA LEU A 482 -20.16 -8.77 5.78
C LEU A 482 -20.99 -7.71 5.04
N SER A 483 -20.72 -7.45 3.77
CA SER A 483 -21.38 -6.43 2.96
C SER A 483 -22.67 -6.97 2.35
N VAL A 484 -22.63 -8.16 1.74
CA VAL A 484 -23.79 -8.72 1.04
C VAL A 484 -24.68 -9.50 1.99
N TRP A 485 -24.14 -10.50 2.69
CA TRP A 485 -24.96 -11.40 3.52
C TRP A 485 -25.37 -10.80 4.86
N VAL A 486 -24.58 -9.89 5.41
CA VAL A 486 -24.92 -9.23 6.67
C VAL A 486 -25.58 -7.89 6.40
N VAL A 487 -24.87 -6.93 5.83
CA VAL A 487 -25.39 -5.56 5.67
C VAL A 487 -26.58 -5.52 4.69
N GLY A 488 -26.43 -6.03 3.47
CA GLY A 488 -27.50 -6.02 2.47
C GLY A 488 -28.75 -6.78 2.92
N TYR A 489 -28.60 -8.03 3.35
CA TYR A 489 -29.73 -8.83 3.83
C TYR A 489 -30.49 -8.20 5.01
N ILE A 490 -29.79 -7.67 6.01
CA ILE A 490 -30.45 -7.00 7.15
C ILE A 490 -31.14 -5.71 6.69
N TYR A 491 -30.51 -4.94 5.79
CA TYR A 491 -31.12 -3.74 5.25
C TYR A 491 -32.44 -4.06 4.52
N ASP A 492 -32.45 -5.08 3.67
CA ASP A 492 -33.64 -5.50 2.92
C ASP A 492 -34.76 -5.99 3.85
N LEU A 493 -34.41 -6.71 4.91
CA LEU A 493 -35.37 -7.13 5.94
C LEU A 493 -36.03 -5.92 6.64
N GLU A 494 -35.24 -4.92 7.02
CA GLU A 494 -35.72 -3.71 7.69
C GLU A 494 -36.47 -2.77 6.72
N ALA A 495 -36.11 -2.77 5.43
CA ALA A 495 -36.81 -2.02 4.39
C ALA A 495 -38.23 -2.56 4.11
N SER A 496 -38.45 -3.87 4.32
CA SER A 496 -39.75 -4.54 4.05
C SER A 496 -40.22 -4.27 2.59
N ASP A 497 -41.51 -3.96 2.37
CA ASP A 497 -42.06 -3.64 1.03
C ASP A 497 -41.69 -2.23 0.52
N LYS A 498 -40.85 -1.47 1.22
CA LYS A 498 -40.44 -0.13 0.79
C LYS A 498 -39.15 -0.21 -0.01
N GLU A 499 -38.99 0.71 -0.97
CA GLU A 499 -37.76 0.85 -1.75
C GLU A 499 -36.54 1.30 -0.92
N SER A 500 -36.73 1.78 0.32
CA SER A 500 -35.64 2.27 1.17
C SER A 500 -35.93 2.17 2.68
N CYS A 501 -34.91 1.85 3.47
CA CYS A 501 -34.93 1.88 4.93
C CYS A 501 -34.37 3.21 5.48
N SER A 502 -35.01 3.78 6.52
CA SER A 502 -34.59 5.02 7.17
C SER A 502 -34.53 4.86 8.69
N GLY A 503 -33.43 5.30 9.29
CA GLY A 503 -33.17 5.23 10.72
C GLY A 503 -31.93 4.39 11.06
N THR A 504 -31.61 4.35 12.34
CA THR A 504 -30.44 3.61 12.85
C THR A 504 -30.62 2.10 12.83
N HIS A 505 -31.87 1.61 12.96
CA HIS A 505 -32.19 0.19 12.97
C HIS A 505 -31.76 -0.53 11.68
N CYS A 506 -31.78 0.17 10.53
CA CYS A 506 -31.36 -0.37 9.23
C CYS A 506 -29.94 -0.96 9.22
N PHE A 507 -29.04 -0.45 10.08
CA PHE A 507 -27.62 -0.84 10.08
C PHE A 507 -27.07 -1.18 11.47
N MET A 508 -27.80 -0.89 12.56
CA MET A 508 -27.32 -1.11 13.92
C MET A 508 -26.84 -2.55 14.14
N VAL A 509 -27.66 -3.54 13.79
CA VAL A 509 -27.33 -4.96 13.95
C VAL A 509 -26.14 -5.36 13.06
N SER A 510 -26.13 -4.89 11.81
CA SER A 510 -25.06 -5.16 10.86
C SER A 510 -23.70 -4.66 11.36
N PHE A 511 -23.64 -3.46 11.91
CA PHE A 511 -22.40 -2.90 12.47
C PHE A 511 -22.00 -3.53 13.82
N LEU A 512 -22.95 -4.02 14.63
CA LEU A 512 -22.63 -4.85 15.81
C LEU A 512 -22.00 -6.19 15.42
N ILE A 513 -22.49 -6.81 14.34
CA ILE A 513 -21.90 -8.03 13.78
C ILE A 513 -20.50 -7.74 13.25
N MET A 514 -20.29 -6.63 12.53
CA MET A 514 -18.96 -6.21 12.06
C MET A 514 -18.00 -5.89 13.22
N ALA A 515 -18.48 -5.25 14.30
CA ALA A 515 -17.68 -5.05 15.51
C ALA A 515 -17.25 -6.39 16.13
N SER A 516 -18.17 -7.35 16.20
CA SER A 516 -17.89 -8.71 16.69
C SER A 516 -16.88 -9.44 15.79
N ALA A 517 -17.00 -9.32 14.46
CA ALA A 517 -16.05 -9.86 13.51
C ALA A 517 -14.65 -9.24 13.69
N ALA A 518 -14.55 -7.92 13.90
CA ALA A 518 -13.29 -7.25 14.21
C ALA A 518 -12.68 -7.72 15.55
N LEU A 519 -13.48 -7.98 16.58
CA LEU A 519 -13.02 -8.58 17.84
C LEU A 519 -12.49 -10.01 17.64
N ILE A 520 -13.16 -10.83 16.82
CA ILE A 520 -12.64 -12.16 16.44
C ILE A 520 -11.29 -12.00 15.73
N GLY A 521 -11.17 -11.08 14.78
CA GLY A 521 -9.91 -10.74 14.13
C GLY A 521 -8.81 -10.31 15.13
N CYS A 522 -9.17 -9.55 16.15
CA CYS A 522 -8.28 -9.14 17.25
C CYS A 522 -7.77 -10.34 18.07
N LEU A 523 -8.65 -11.30 18.41
CA LEU A 523 -8.28 -12.52 19.11
C LEU A 523 -7.33 -13.38 18.27
N VAL A 524 -7.64 -13.58 16.99
CA VAL A 524 -6.79 -14.32 16.04
C VAL A 524 -5.42 -13.63 15.87
N ALA A 525 -5.40 -12.31 15.73
CA ALA A 525 -4.18 -11.50 15.68
C ALA A 525 -3.34 -11.65 16.96
N SER A 526 -4.00 -11.77 18.12
CA SER A 526 -3.33 -11.95 19.41
C SER A 526 -2.65 -13.32 19.48
N VAL A 527 -3.30 -14.38 18.98
CA VAL A 527 -2.69 -15.71 18.86
C VAL A 527 -1.45 -15.64 17.95
N LEU A 528 -1.53 -14.97 16.79
CA LEU A 528 -0.39 -14.78 15.90
C LEU A 528 0.76 -14.01 16.59
N TYR A 529 0.43 -12.95 17.33
CA TYR A 529 1.41 -12.19 18.11
C TYR A 529 2.14 -13.06 19.12
N PHE A 530 1.42 -13.83 19.96
CA PHE A 530 2.06 -14.67 20.96
C PHE A 530 2.93 -15.77 20.34
N ARG A 531 2.53 -16.34 19.21
CA ARG A 531 3.31 -17.36 18.48
C ARG A 531 4.61 -16.79 17.91
N THR A 532 4.56 -15.58 17.37
CA THR A 532 5.68 -14.97 16.64
C THR A 532 6.57 -14.10 17.52
N ARG A 533 6.12 -13.70 18.73
CA ARG A 533 6.85 -12.78 19.61
C ARG A 533 8.29 -13.21 19.88
N ARG A 534 8.52 -14.50 20.20
CA ARG A 534 9.88 -15.01 20.46
C ARG A 534 10.76 -14.92 19.22
N PHE A 535 10.24 -15.34 18.07
CA PHE A 535 10.93 -15.21 16.78
C PHE A 535 11.32 -13.75 16.46
N TYR A 536 10.44 -12.79 16.72
CA TYR A 536 10.76 -11.37 16.54
C TYR A 536 11.88 -10.89 17.47
N GLN A 537 11.89 -11.32 18.73
CA GLN A 537 12.89 -10.90 19.71
C GLN A 537 14.26 -11.56 19.46
N GLU A 538 14.28 -12.84 19.13
CA GLU A 538 15.50 -13.65 18.99
C GLU A 538 16.11 -13.55 17.60
N VAL A 539 15.31 -13.36 16.55
CA VAL A 539 15.80 -13.39 15.16
C VAL A 539 15.70 -12.01 14.52
N VAL A 540 14.49 -11.46 14.43
CA VAL A 540 14.26 -10.21 13.67
C VAL A 540 14.97 -9.03 14.31
N TYR A 541 14.83 -8.86 15.63
CA TYR A 541 15.42 -7.74 16.36
C TYR A 541 16.96 -7.80 16.37
N ILE A 542 17.55 -8.99 16.56
CA ILE A 542 19.00 -9.18 16.51
C ILE A 542 19.53 -8.87 15.10
N ARG A 543 18.84 -9.28 14.04
CA ARG A 543 19.19 -8.91 12.65
C ARG A 543 19.15 -7.40 12.41
N VAL A 544 18.11 -6.73 12.92
CA VAL A 544 18.00 -5.27 12.80
C VAL A 544 19.12 -4.55 13.55
N ARG A 545 19.54 -5.07 14.72
CA ARG A 545 20.66 -4.51 15.51
C ARG A 545 22.03 -4.79 14.90
N SER A 546 22.29 -6.02 14.47
CA SER A 546 23.56 -6.39 13.80
C SER A 546 23.76 -5.63 12.50
N ALA A 547 22.69 -5.28 11.78
CA ALA A 547 22.80 -4.42 10.62
C ALA A 547 23.04 -2.92 10.94
N GLN A 548 23.02 -2.51 12.22
CA GLN A 548 23.30 -1.12 12.65
C GLN A 548 24.70 -0.94 13.21
N MET A 549 25.30 -2.01 13.71
CA MET A 549 26.74 -2.11 14.02
C MET A 549 27.49 -2.27 12.70
#